data_AF-A0A6J7R953-F1
#
_entry.id   AF-A0A6J7R953-F1
#
_cell.length_a   1.000
_cell.length_b   1.000
_cell.length_c   1.000
_cell.angle_alpha   90.00
_cell.angle_beta   90.00
_cell.angle_gamma   90.00
#
_symmetry.space_group_name_H-M   'P 1'
#
loop_
_entity.id
_entity.type
_entity.pdbx_description
1 polymer ?
#
loop_
_entity_poly.entity_id
_entity_poly.type
_entity_poly.pdbx_seq_one_letter_code
_entity_poly.pdbx_strand_id
1 'polypeptide(L)' 'MPVPELPAMADWAEALVAQARSEGVSLTGDGGLLTAMIRQVLQTGLEV' A
#
# COMPACT_ATOMS: atom_id res chain seq x y z
N MET A 1 -12.09 3.31 13.96
CA MET A 1 -12.77 2.00 13.90
C MET A 1 -11.80 1.01 13.29
N PRO A 2 -11.67 -0.23 13.80
CA PRO A 2 -10.88 -1.26 13.12
C PRO A 2 -11.53 -1.54 11.76
N VAL A 3 -10.71 -1.66 10.71
CA VAL A 3 -11.19 -2.10 9.40
C VAL A 3 -11.61 -3.57 9.56
N PRO A 4 -12.85 -3.96 9.23
CA PRO A 4 -13.26 -5.35 9.32
C PRO A 4 -12.36 -6.19 8.41
N GLU A 5 -11.69 -7.19 8.99
CA GLU A 5 -10.91 -8.17 8.23
C GLU A 5 -11.89 -9.06 7.47
N LEU A 6 -12.23 -8.65 6.25
CA LEU A 6 -12.89 -9.52 5.30
C LEU A 6 -11.81 -10.52 4.82
N PRO A 7 -12.05 -11.84 4.87
CA PRO A 7 -11.09 -12.85 4.43
C PRO A 7 -10.52 -12.56 3.03
N ALA A 8 -11.38 -12.08 2.12
CA ALA A 8 -11.00 -11.67 0.78
C ALA A 8 -9.97 -10.52 0.73
N MET A 9 -9.96 -9.63 1.74
CA MET A 9 -9.01 -8.52 1.82
C MET A 9 -7.62 -9.00 2.25
N ALA A 10 -7.56 -10.01 3.13
CA ALA A 10 -6.31 -10.62 3.56
C ALA A 10 -5.66 -11.40 2.40
N ASP A 11 -6.44 -12.19 1.67
CA ASP A 11 -5.97 -12.92 0.47
C ASP A 11 -5.43 -11.96 -0.59
N TRP A 12 -6.12 -10.84 -0.80
CA TRP A 12 -5.67 -9.78 -1.71
C TRP A 12 -4.37 -9.12 -1.28
N ALA A 13 -4.23 -8.81 0.02
CA ALA A 13 -3.02 -8.23 0.56
C ALA A 13 -1.84 -9.20 0.40
N GLU A 14 -2.05 -10.49 0.61
CA GLU A 14 -1.01 -11.51 0.47
C GLU A 14 -0.56 -11.68 -0.99
N ALA A 15 -1.51 -11.70 -1.93
CA ALA A 15 -1.21 -11.73 -3.37
C ALA A 15 -0.43 -10.50 -3.83
N LEU A 16 -0.79 -9.31 -3.35
CA LEU A 16 -0.09 -8.06 -3.66
C LEU A 16 1.36 -8.09 -3.14
N VAL A 17 1.57 -8.59 -1.92
CA VAL A 17 2.91 -8.75 -1.33
C VAL A 17 3.74 -9.77 -2.11
N ALA A 18 3.15 -10.89 -2.52
CA ALA A 18 3.83 -11.90 -3.31
C ALA A 18 4.28 -11.35 -4.67
N GLN A 19 3.41 -10.59 -5.35
CA GLN A 19 3.72 -9.97 -6.63
C GLN A 19 4.83 -8.91 -6.50
N ALA A 20 4.74 -8.03 -5.50
CA ALA A 20 5.75 -7.00 -5.31
C ALA A 20 7.14 -7.61 -5.00
N ARG A 21 7.18 -8.70 -4.23
CA ARG A 21 8.42 -9.45 -3.97
C ARG A 21 8.99 -10.07 -5.25
N SER A 22 8.16 -10.61 -6.14
CA SER A 22 8.63 -11.20 -7.40
C SER A 22 9.19 -10.14 -8.36
N GLU A 23 8.65 -8.93 -8.30
CA GLU A 23 9.09 -7.79 -9.12
C GLU A 23 10.23 -6.97 -8.49
N GLY A 24 10.66 -7.31 -7.26
CA GLY A 24 11.67 -6.54 -6.53
C GLY A 24 11.19 -5.15 -6.08
N VAL A 25 9.88 -4.95 -6.03
CA VAL A 25 9.24 -3.70 -5.62
C VAL A 25 9.03 -3.71 -4.10
N SER A 26 9.59 -2.71 -3.43
CA SER A 26 9.26 -2.45 -2.02
C SER A 26 7.88 -1.82 -1.93
N LEU A 27 6.92 -2.48 -1.29
CA LEU A 27 5.59 -1.90 -1.03
C LEU A 27 5.64 -0.83 0.06
N THR A 28 6.47 -1.02 1.07
CA THR A 28 6.59 -0.15 2.26
C THR A 28 8.04 0.26 2.48
N GLY A 29 8.28 1.18 3.43
CA GLY A 29 9.60 1.75 3.71
C GLY A 29 9.89 3.02 2.90
N ASP A 30 11.05 3.61 3.12
CA ASP A 30 11.49 4.81 2.40
C ASP A 30 11.70 4.48 0.91
N GLY A 31 10.92 5.13 0.05
CA GLY A 31 10.88 4.84 -1.40
C GLY A 31 9.94 3.70 -1.80
N GLY A 32 9.21 3.10 -0.85
CA GLY A 32 8.21 2.09 -1.15
C GLY A 32 6.96 2.65 -1.84
N LEU A 33 6.29 1.84 -2.65
CA LEU A 33 5.15 2.25 -3.48
C LEU A 33 4.00 2.85 -2.65
N LEU A 34 3.59 2.20 -1.56
CA LEU A 34 2.51 2.69 -0.70
C LEU A 34 2.92 4.00 0.00
N THR A 35 4.17 4.09 0.44
CA THR A 35 4.72 5.32 1.03
C THR A 35 4.69 6.48 0.04
N ALA A 36 5.06 6.24 -1.22
CA ALA A 36 5.04 7.23 -2.28
C ALA A 36 3.61 7.66 -2.65
N MET A 37 2.68 6.70 -2.77
CA MET A 37 1.27 6.98 -3.03
C MET A 37 0.63 7.82 -1.93
N ILE A 38 0.83 7.44 -0.65
CA ILE A 38 0.30 8.20 0.48
C ILE A 38 0.91 9.60 0.52
N ARG A 39 2.23 9.73 0.32
CA ARG A 39 2.90 11.03 0.24
C ARG A 39 2.30 11.91 -0.85
N GLN A 40 2.08 11.38 -2.05
CA GLN A 40 1.47 12.10 -3.16
C GLN A 40 0.04 12.55 -2.83
N VAL A 41 -0.79 11.65 -2.27
CA VAL A 41 -2.17 11.99 -1.87
C VAL A 41 -2.18 13.10 -0.82
N LEU A 42 -1.30 13.03 0.17
CA LEU A 42 -1.19 14.06 1.20
C LEU A 42 -0.70 15.40 0.63
N GLN A 43 0.27 15.39 -0.28
CA GLN A 43 0.74 16.59 -0.96
C GLN A 43 -0.37 17.23 -1.78
N THR A 44 -1.07 16.45 -2.62
CA THR A 44 -2.14 16.96 -3.48
C THR A 44 -3.41 17.33 -2.70
N GLY A 45 -3.69 16.67 -1.59
CA GLY A 45 -4.91 16.87 -0.81
C GLY A 45 -4.82 17.95 0.27
N LEU A 46 -3.61 18.32 0.72
CA LEU A 46 -3.40 19.42 1.69
C LEU A 46 -2.99 20.75 1.02
N GLU A 47 -2.85 20.80 -0.30
CA GLU A 47 -2.83 22.05 -1.06
C GLU A 47 -4.27 22.61 -1.18
N VAL A 48 -4.80 23.11 -0.07
CA VAL A 48 -6.09 23.85 0.01
C VAL A 48 -5.93 25.14 0.80
#